data_AF-A0A8H9MCY0-F1
#
_entry.id   AF-A0A8H9MCY0-F1
#
_cell.length_a   1.000
_cell.length_b   1.000
_cell.length_c   1.000
_cell.angle_alpha   90.00
_cell.angle_beta   90.00
_cell.angle_gamma   90.00
#
_symmetry.space_group_name_H-M   'P 1'
#
loop_
_entity.id
_entity.type
_entity.pdbx_description
1 polymer ?
#
loop_
_entity_poly.entity_id
_entity_poly.type
_entity_poly.pdbx_seq_one_letter_code
_entity_poly.pdbx_strand_id
1 'polypeptide(L)'
;MDQILGQVLRNAVWERLDMLADLATRADTDSLVSVARSELPRLTEGWRAMLSAHEPDERGDCPTCSTRWHRCKAPCSVWQVAHEHLVAGGLAPQQDLRRSSRRTRATVPNQSRAPKPTQVETTGRHALIPQVAAH
;
A
#
# COMPACT_ATOMS: atom_id res chain seq x y z
N MET A 1 4.66 -16.71 27.23
CA MET A 1 6.05 -16.44 26.80
C MET A 1 6.16 -16.19 25.31
N ASP A 2 5.38 -16.89 24.48
CA ASP A 2 5.50 -16.86 23.00
C ASP A 2 5.25 -15.50 22.36
N GLN A 3 4.42 -14.65 22.98
CA GLN A 3 4.17 -13.30 22.47
C GLN A 3 5.40 -12.40 22.55
N ILE A 4 6.22 -12.52 23.61
CA ILE A 4 7.44 -11.73 23.79
C ILE A 4 8.50 -12.21 22.80
N LEU A 5 8.70 -13.52 22.67
CA LEU A 5 9.64 -14.09 21.70
C LEU A 5 9.26 -13.73 20.27
N GLY A 6 7.97 -13.86 19.91
CA GLY A 6 7.48 -13.48 18.59
C GLY A 6 7.67 -12.00 18.28
N GLN A 7 7.55 -11.11 19.27
CA GLN A 7 7.82 -9.69 19.08
C GLN A 7 9.31 -9.41 18.87
N VAL A 8 10.19 -10.03 19.68
CA VAL A 8 11.64 -9.87 19.55
C VAL A 8 12.12 -10.34 18.17
N LEU A 9 11.63 -11.49 17.68
CA LEU A 9 11.97 -11.98 16.34
C LEU A 9 11.51 -11.01 15.24
N ARG A 10 10.29 -10.47 15.32
CA ARG A 10 9.81 -9.47 14.35
C ARG A 10 10.64 -8.21 14.36
N ASN A 11 10.98 -7.68 15.54
CA ASN A 11 11.81 -6.48 15.66
C ASN A 11 13.20 -6.72 15.05
N ALA A 12 13.84 -7.84 15.35
CA ALA A 12 15.16 -8.18 14.81
C ALA A 12 15.16 -8.27 13.27
N VAL A 13 14.07 -8.77 12.67
CA VAL A 13 13.91 -8.79 11.20
C VAL A 13 13.84 -7.36 10.66
N TRP A 14 13.02 -6.50 11.26
CA TRP A 14 12.90 -5.09 10.83
C TRP A 14 14.22 -4.33 10.98
N GLU A 15 14.88 -4.44 12.14
CA GLU A 15 16.18 -3.82 12.38
C GLU A 15 17.24 -4.27 11.36
N ARG A 16 17.24 -5.57 10.99
CA ARG A 16 18.15 -6.06 9.95
C ARG A 16 17.85 -5.45 8.59
N LEU A 17 16.58 -5.34 8.20
CA LEU A 17 16.20 -4.72 6.93
C LEU A 17 16.57 -3.23 6.89
N ASP A 18 16.33 -2.50 7.98
CA ASP A 18 16.67 -1.08 8.10
C ASP A 18 18.19 -0.86 8.03
N MET A 19 18.97 -1.69 8.71
CA MET A 19 20.43 -1.67 8.62
C MET A 19 20.92 -1.87 7.17
N LEU A 20 20.36 -2.84 6.43
CA LEU A 20 20.74 -3.07 5.04
C LEU A 20 20.38 -1.88 4.14
N ALA A 21 19.24 -1.23 4.38
CA ALA A 21 18.84 -0.03 3.66
C ALA A 21 19.75 1.18 3.96
N ASP A 22 20.16 1.35 5.22
CA ASP A 22 21.10 2.40 5.63
C ASP A 22 22.48 2.20 4.96
N LEU A 23 22.99 0.96 4.96
CA LEU A 23 24.23 0.59 4.27
C LEU A 23 24.14 0.88 2.78
N ALA A 24 23.06 0.50 2.12
CA ALA A 24 22.84 0.75 0.68
C ALA A 24 22.88 2.25 0.32
N THR A 25 22.58 3.14 1.28
CA THR A 25 22.50 4.58 1.06
C THR A 25 23.79 5.31 1.43
N ARG A 26 24.53 4.82 2.43
CA ARG A 26 25.59 5.59 3.11
C ARG A 26 26.97 4.96 3.04
N ALA A 27 27.06 3.67 2.74
CA ALA A 27 28.35 2.99 2.70
C ALA A 27 29.16 3.44 1.47
N ASP A 28 30.48 3.41 1.60
CA ASP A 28 31.38 3.58 0.46
C ASP A 28 31.27 2.40 -0.52
N THR A 29 31.79 2.57 -1.73
CA THR A 29 31.66 1.59 -2.81
C THR A 29 32.20 0.20 -2.47
N ASP A 30 33.33 0.10 -1.77
CA ASP A 30 33.94 -1.19 -1.46
C ASP A 30 33.12 -1.94 -0.40
N SER A 31 32.66 -1.21 0.61
CA SER A 31 31.72 -1.71 1.60
C SER A 31 30.39 -2.15 0.96
N LEU A 32 29.85 -1.38 0.01
CA LEU A 32 28.64 -1.73 -0.73
C LEU A 32 28.80 -3.03 -1.53
N VAL A 33 29.92 -3.21 -2.24
CA VAL A 33 30.19 -4.45 -3.00
C VAL A 33 30.31 -5.65 -2.07
N SER A 34 30.96 -5.47 -0.92
CA SER A 34 31.08 -6.52 0.10
C SER A 34 29.70 -6.95 0.61
N VAL A 35 28.88 -5.98 1.03
CA VAL A 35 27.51 -6.22 1.52
C VAL A 35 26.63 -6.83 0.43
N ALA A 36 26.69 -6.35 -0.81
CA ALA A 36 25.91 -6.91 -1.90
C ALA A 36 26.25 -8.39 -2.14
N ARG A 37 27.54 -8.76 -2.10
CA ARG A 37 27.99 -10.14 -2.27
C ARG A 37 27.53 -11.06 -1.14
N SER A 38 27.50 -10.59 0.11
CA SER A 38 27.08 -11.41 1.24
C SER A 38 25.56 -11.48 1.40
N GLU A 39 24.84 -10.39 1.13
CA GLU A 39 23.42 -10.25 1.48
C GLU A 39 22.47 -10.57 0.33
N LEU A 40 22.80 -10.26 -0.93
CA LEU A 40 21.91 -10.59 -2.06
C LEU A 40 21.61 -12.08 -2.16
N PRO A 41 22.58 -13.01 -1.99
CA PRO A 41 22.27 -14.44 -1.99
C PRO A 41 21.30 -14.83 -0.88
N ARG A 42 21.48 -14.28 0.33
CA ARG A 42 20.63 -14.58 1.51
C ARG A 42 19.22 -14.04 1.33
N LEU A 43 19.08 -12.82 0.82
CA LEU A 43 17.78 -12.21 0.52
C LEU A 43 17.06 -12.96 -0.60
N THR A 44 17.77 -13.32 -1.67
CA THR A 44 17.21 -14.08 -2.78
C THR A 44 16.73 -15.46 -2.30
N GLU A 45 17.48 -16.13 -1.44
CA GLU A 45 17.08 -17.41 -0.87
C GLU A 45 15.85 -17.28 0.01
N GLY A 46 15.77 -16.24 0.85
CA GLY A 46 14.58 -15.94 1.62
C GLY A 46 13.34 -15.72 0.75
N TRP A 47 13.48 -14.99 -0.35
CA TRP A 47 12.39 -14.81 -1.33
C TRP A 47 11.99 -16.13 -1.97
N ARG A 48 12.93 -16.97 -2.42
CA ARG A 48 12.60 -18.28 -3.01
C ARG A 48 11.86 -19.18 -2.03
N ALA A 49 12.33 -19.28 -0.79
CA ALA A 49 11.68 -20.08 0.24
C ALA A 49 10.24 -19.59 0.51
N MET A 50 10.06 -18.28 0.63
CA MET A 50 8.73 -17.68 0.84
C MET A 50 7.81 -17.91 -0.37
N LEU A 51 8.31 -17.75 -1.61
CA LEU A 51 7.50 -17.92 -2.80
C LEU A 51 7.12 -19.37 -3.06
N SER A 52 8.03 -20.32 -2.80
CA SER A 52 7.75 -21.76 -2.89
C SER A 52 6.61 -22.17 -1.96
N ALA A 53 6.59 -21.65 -0.72
CA ALA A 53 5.48 -21.90 0.21
C ALA A 53 4.13 -21.31 -0.27
N HIS A 54 4.15 -20.42 -1.26
CA HIS A 54 2.99 -19.76 -1.84
C HIS A 54 2.70 -20.20 -3.28
N GLU A 55 3.37 -21.24 -3.80
CA GLU A 55 3.06 -21.79 -5.12
C GLU A 55 1.59 -22.27 -5.17
N PRO A 56 0.88 -22.00 -6.28
CA PRO A 56 -0.47 -22.53 -6.44
C PRO A 56 -0.48 -24.06 -6.37
N ASP A 57 -1.44 -24.61 -5.63
CA ASP A 57 -1.70 -26.05 -5.61
C ASP A 57 -2.34 -26.54 -6.92
N GLU A 58 -2.68 -27.83 -6.99
CA GLU A 58 -3.34 -28.44 -8.17
C GLU A 58 -4.64 -27.73 -8.59
N ARG A 59 -5.25 -26.95 -7.70
CA ARG A 59 -6.50 -26.21 -7.93
C ARG A 59 -6.25 -24.73 -8.26
N GLY A 60 -4.97 -24.31 -8.31
CA GLY A 60 -4.56 -22.93 -8.48
C GLY A 60 -4.77 -22.06 -7.24
N ASP A 61 -5.03 -22.67 -6.06
CA ASP A 61 -5.16 -21.96 -4.79
C ASP A 61 -3.78 -21.82 -4.12
N CYS A 62 -3.52 -20.71 -3.44
CA CYS A 62 -2.34 -20.58 -2.59
C CYS A 62 -2.60 -21.35 -1.28
N PRO A 63 -1.77 -22.36 -0.93
CA PRO A 63 -2.02 -23.21 0.24
C PRO A 63 -1.80 -22.47 1.56
N THR A 64 -0.91 -21.47 1.58
CA THR A 64 -0.58 -20.70 2.79
C THR A 64 -1.59 -19.60 3.07
N CYS A 65 -2.14 -18.95 2.03
CA CYS A 65 -3.15 -17.90 2.19
C CYS A 65 -4.58 -18.44 2.28
N SER A 66 -4.84 -19.63 1.73
CA SER A 66 -6.17 -20.25 1.80
C SER A 66 -6.40 -20.89 3.17
N THR A 67 -7.64 -20.84 3.63
CA THR A 67 -8.11 -21.53 4.83
C THR A 67 -9.31 -22.42 4.48
N ARG A 68 -9.82 -23.18 5.45
CA ARG A 68 -11.02 -24.02 5.25
C ARG A 68 -12.25 -23.21 4.79
N TRP A 69 -12.33 -21.93 5.15
CA TRP A 69 -13.48 -21.06 4.88
C TRP A 69 -13.21 -19.97 3.83
N HIS A 70 -11.97 -19.82 3.38
CA HIS A 70 -11.58 -18.79 2.41
C HIS A 70 -10.55 -19.34 1.43
N ARG A 71 -10.85 -19.24 0.13
CA ARG A 71 -9.94 -19.65 -0.94
C ARG A 71 -9.27 -18.42 -1.53
N CYS A 72 -7.93 -18.43 -1.58
CA CYS A 72 -7.12 -17.39 -2.18
C CYS A 72 -6.47 -17.94 -3.45
N LYS A 73 -6.83 -17.40 -4.62
CA LYS A 73 -6.25 -17.80 -5.91
C LYS A 73 -4.87 -17.17 -6.10
N ALA A 74 -3.97 -17.91 -6.77
CA ALA A 74 -2.70 -17.35 -7.19
C ALA A 74 -2.89 -16.41 -8.42
N PRO A 75 -2.09 -15.34 -8.56
CA PRO A 75 -1.06 -14.87 -7.61
C PRO A 75 -1.69 -14.18 -6.39
N CYS A 76 -1.36 -14.68 -5.20
CA CYS A 76 -1.78 -14.08 -3.94
C CYS A 76 -0.96 -12.82 -3.63
N SER A 77 -1.29 -12.10 -2.56
CA SER A 77 -0.62 -10.84 -2.20
C SER A 77 0.90 -10.97 -2.06
N VAL A 78 1.42 -12.10 -1.59
CA VAL A 78 2.87 -12.34 -1.49
C VAL A 78 3.53 -12.36 -2.87
N TRP A 79 2.94 -13.04 -3.84
CA TRP A 79 3.41 -13.04 -5.23
C TRP A 79 3.30 -11.65 -5.88
N GLN A 80 2.26 -10.88 -5.54
CA GLN A 80 2.11 -9.50 -6.02
C GLN A 80 3.24 -8.59 -5.51
N VAL A 81 3.54 -8.66 -4.21
CA VAL A 81 4.66 -7.91 -3.60
C VAL A 81 5.99 -8.33 -4.21
N ALA A 82 6.22 -9.63 -4.40
CA ALA A 82 7.45 -10.11 -5.04
C ALA A 82 7.59 -9.58 -6.47
N HIS A 83 6.51 -9.62 -7.26
CA HIS A 83 6.52 -9.04 -8.60
C HIS A 83 6.86 -7.54 -8.56
N GLU A 84 6.26 -6.79 -7.64
CA GLU A 84 6.53 -5.36 -7.52
C GLU A 84 7.99 -5.06 -7.16
N HIS A 85 8.56 -5.76 -6.19
CA HIS A 85 9.90 -5.45 -5.70
C HIS A 85 11.05 -6.15 -6.46
N LEU A 86 10.81 -7.30 -7.09
CA LEU A 86 11.86 -8.03 -7.81
C LEU A 86 11.82 -7.78 -9.33
N VAL A 87 10.64 -7.53 -9.89
CA VAL A 87 10.46 -7.39 -11.36
C VAL A 87 10.16 -5.95 -11.74
N ALA A 88 9.07 -5.38 -11.21
CA ALA A 88 8.62 -4.04 -11.62
C ALA A 88 9.53 -2.92 -11.11
N GLY A 89 10.09 -3.07 -9.91
CA GLY A 89 11.04 -2.14 -9.32
C GLY A 89 12.51 -2.42 -9.65
N GLY A 90 12.82 -3.58 -10.24
CA GLY A 90 14.19 -4.09 -10.32
C GLY A 90 15.07 -3.44 -11.40
N LEU A 91 14.52 -3.07 -12.57
CA LEU A 91 15.34 -2.65 -13.73
C LEU A 91 14.62 -1.70 -14.72
N ALA A 92 13.39 -1.27 -14.46
CA ALA A 92 12.66 -0.37 -15.35
C ALA A 92 12.89 1.11 -14.95
N PRO A 93 13.19 2.03 -15.89
CA PRO A 93 13.07 3.45 -15.62
C PRO A 93 11.67 3.74 -15.07
N GLN A 94 11.60 4.44 -13.94
CA GLN A 94 10.39 4.85 -13.23
C GLN A 94 9.52 5.78 -14.11
N GLN A 95 8.87 5.24 -15.13
CA GLN A 95 7.95 5.98 -15.99
C GLN A 95 6.64 5.19 -16.06
N ASP A 96 5.54 5.87 -15.76
CA ASP A 96 4.16 5.52 -16.12
C ASP A 96 3.20 4.79 -15.17
N LEU A 97 3.54 4.45 -13.91
CA LEU A 97 2.49 3.98 -12.97
C LEU A 97 1.61 5.12 -12.42
N ARG A 98 2.10 6.37 -12.38
CA ARG A 98 1.28 7.54 -11.99
C ARG A 98 0.22 7.91 -13.03
N ARG A 99 0.33 7.44 -14.28
CA ARG A 99 -0.61 7.77 -15.36
C ARG A 99 -1.83 6.85 -15.38
N SER A 100 -1.66 5.59 -14.94
CA SER A 100 -2.74 4.59 -14.93
C SER A 100 -3.81 4.91 -13.86
N SER A 101 -3.40 5.33 -12.66
CA SER A 101 -4.32 5.64 -11.55
C SER A 101 -5.24 6.85 -11.83
N ARG A 102 -4.86 7.79 -12.71
CA ARG A 102 -5.73 8.93 -13.10
C ARG A 102 -6.77 8.59 -14.14
N ARG A 103 -6.63 7.51 -14.91
CA ARG A 103 -7.54 7.19 -16.02
C ARG A 103 -8.82 6.47 -15.59
N THR A 104 -8.82 5.78 -14.45
CA THR A 104 -10.01 5.03 -13.98
C THR A 104 -11.00 5.86 -13.18
N ARG A 105 -10.72 7.14 -12.88
CA ARG A 105 -11.59 8.00 -12.06
C ARG A 105 -12.32 9.12 -12.83
N ALA A 106 -12.27 9.12 -14.15
CA ALA A 106 -12.84 10.20 -14.96
C ALA A 106 -13.78 9.67 -16.06
N THR A 107 -15.01 9.30 -15.69
CA THR A 107 -16.25 9.71 -16.38
C THR A 107 -17.48 9.13 -15.68
N VAL A 108 -18.09 9.91 -14.79
CA VAL A 108 -19.53 9.79 -14.52
C VAL A 108 -20.12 11.13 -14.94
N PRO A 109 -20.85 11.22 -16.07
CA PRO A 109 -21.50 12.46 -16.47
C PRO A 109 -22.65 12.77 -15.50
N ASN A 110 -22.45 13.78 -14.65
CA ASN A 110 -23.47 14.37 -13.82
C ASN A 110 -24.40 15.22 -14.71
N GLN A 111 -25.58 14.70 -15.05
CA GLN A 111 -26.58 15.48 -15.77
C GLN A 111 -27.30 16.41 -14.79
N SER A 112 -26.85 17.66 -14.80
CA SER A 112 -27.52 18.82 -14.23
C SER A 112 -28.98 18.92 -14.68
N ARG A 113 -29.91 18.95 -13.72
CA ARG A 113 -31.26 19.47 -13.95
C ARG A 113 -31.69 20.34 -12.77
N ALA A 114 -31.81 21.64 -13.04
CA ALA A 114 -32.54 22.63 -12.26
C ALA A 114 -33.08 23.68 -13.26
N PRO A 115 -34.01 24.59 -12.91
CA PRO A 115 -35.07 24.57 -11.88
C PRO A 115 -36.44 25.03 -12.46
N LYS A 116 -37.51 25.06 -11.65
CA LYS A 116 -38.56 26.11 -11.77
C LYS A 116 -39.32 26.33 -10.45
N PRO A 117 -39.59 27.59 -10.04
CA PRO A 117 -40.18 27.93 -8.74
C PRO A 117 -41.69 28.11 -8.82
N THR A 118 -42.41 27.94 -7.70
CA THR A 118 -43.65 28.67 -7.44
C THR A 118 -43.85 28.88 -5.94
N GLN A 119 -44.21 30.12 -5.60
CA GLN A 119 -44.32 30.75 -4.30
C GLN A 119 -45.55 30.25 -3.53
N VAL A 120 -45.49 30.23 -2.19
CA VAL A 120 -46.61 30.68 -1.35
C VAL A 120 -46.04 31.43 -0.14
N GLU A 121 -46.58 32.63 0.00
CA GLU A 121 -46.39 33.72 0.94
C GLU A 121 -47.08 33.44 2.28
N THR A 122 -46.56 33.95 3.40
CA THR A 122 -47.34 34.51 4.54
C THR A 122 -46.39 35.14 5.57
N THR A 123 -46.31 36.47 5.49
CA THR A 123 -46.38 37.48 6.57
C THR A 123 -45.86 37.18 7.98
N GLY A 124 -44.93 38.03 8.43
CA GLY A 124 -44.61 38.29 9.84
C GLY A 124 -43.69 39.51 9.97
N ARG A 125 -44.28 40.68 10.24
CA ARG A 125 -43.69 42.02 10.32
C ARG A 125 -43.05 42.25 11.70
N HIS A 126 -42.43 43.43 11.91
CA HIS A 126 -41.80 44.00 13.12
C HIS A 126 -40.25 43.87 13.13
N ALA A 127 -39.48 44.80 12.56
CA ALA A 127 -39.17 46.20 12.92
C ALA A 127 -38.04 46.39 13.97
N LEU A 128 -36.83 46.69 13.45
CA LEU A 128 -35.84 47.73 13.81
C LEU A 128 -35.35 47.98 15.27
N ILE A 129 -34.02 47.77 15.47
CA ILE A 129 -32.97 48.72 15.99
C ILE A 129 -32.82 48.91 17.55
N PRO A 130 -31.64 49.20 18.18
CA PRO A 130 -30.23 48.73 18.05
C PRO A 130 -29.42 48.66 19.43
N GLN A 131 -28.07 48.47 19.37
CA GLN A 131 -27.03 48.90 20.38
C GLN A 131 -26.90 48.11 21.72
N VAL A 132 -25.77 47.95 22.45
CA VAL A 132 -24.41 48.53 22.51
C VAL A 132 -23.44 47.59 23.30
N ALA A 133 -22.14 47.92 23.30
CA ALA A 133 -20.92 47.23 23.75
C ALA A 133 -20.63 47.06 25.27
N ALA A 134 -19.47 46.40 25.53
CA ALA A 134 -18.61 46.33 26.73
C ALA A 134 -19.05 45.35 27.86
N HIS A 135 -18.19 44.55 28.50
CA HIS A 135 -16.76 44.64 28.83
C HIS A 135 -16.03 43.30 28.70
#